data_AF-A0AAV4RQQ9-F1
#
_entry.id   AF-A0AAV4RQQ9-F1
#
_cell.length_a   1.000
_cell.length_b   1.000
_cell.length_c   1.000
_cell.angle_alpha   90.00
_cell.angle_beta   90.00
_cell.angle_gamma   90.00
#
_symmetry.space_group_name_H-M   'P 1'
#
loop_
_entity.id
_entity.type
_entity.pdbx_description
1 polymer ?
#
loop_
_entity_poly.entity_id
_entity_poly.type
_entity_poly.pdbx_seq_one_letter_code
_entity_poly.pdbx_strand_id
1 'polypeptide(L)' 'MTVPTEWNLGILCPVHKKGDALNCETTEELVLLCIAYKVFSNILLKHLLPIVDSKIEITNASLEREEEQLIKFSH' A
#
# COMPACT_ATOMS: atom_id res chain seq x y z
N MET A 1 -20.48 2.36 15.39
CA MET A 1 -19.08 2.38 15.91
C MET A 1 -18.37 3.49 15.17
N THR A 2 -18.02 4.58 15.85
CA THR A 2 -17.34 5.73 15.24
C THR A 2 -15.84 5.60 15.43
N VAL A 3 -15.07 5.85 14.38
CA VAL A 3 -13.60 5.92 14.48
C VAL A 3 -13.25 7.19 15.28
N PRO A 4 -12.31 7.13 16.22
CA PRO A 4 -11.89 8.31 16.97
C PRO A 4 -11.36 9.40 16.02
N THR A 5 -11.80 10.64 16.22
CA THR A 5 -11.39 11.79 15.41
C THR A 5 -9.88 12.00 15.41
N GLU A 6 -9.22 11.62 16.50
CA GLU A 6 -7.78 11.73 16.71
C GLU A 6 -6.99 10.78 15.80
N TRP A 7 -7.62 9.74 15.25
CA TRP A 7 -6.98 8.85 14.28
C TRP A 7 -6.79 9.51 12.91
N ASN A 8 -7.52 10.61 12.65
CA ASN A 8 -7.32 11.44 11.47
C ASN A 8 -6.22 12.49 11.65
N LEU A 9 -5.61 12.57 12.85
CA LEU A 9 -4.52 13.48 13.13
C LEU A 9 -3.18 12.76 12.96
N GLY A 10 -2.26 13.40 12.26
CA GLY A 10 -0.88 12.96 12.10
C GLY A 10 0.07 14.11 12.37
N ILE A 11 1.23 13.81 12.97
CA ILE A 11 2.29 14.79 13.17
C ILE A 11 3.17 14.78 11.93
N LEU A 12 3.29 15.93 11.26
CA LEU A 12 4.27 16.13 10.19
C LEU A 12 5.67 16.21 10.80
N CYS A 13 6.50 15.23 10.49
CA CYS A 13 7.89 15.18 10.90
C CYS A 13 8.77 15.35 9.66
N PRO A 14 9.48 16.48 9.50
CA PRO A 14 10.43 16.63 8.41
C PRO A 14 11.59 15.66 8.60
N VAL A 15 11.75 14.73 7.67
CA VAL A 15 12.87 13.77 7.67
C VAL A 15 13.90 14.23 6.67
N HIS A 16 15.10 14.53 7.17
CA HIS A 16 16.23 14.84 6.31
C HIS A 16 16.85 13.54 5.80
N LYS A 17 16.94 13.38 4.47
CA LYS A 17 17.64 12.24 3.87
C LYS A 17 19.10 12.27 4.31
N LYS A 18 19.63 11.12 4.75
CA LYS A 18 21.04 10.99 5.10
C LYS A 18 21.86 10.85 3.81
N GLY A 19 22.25 11.97 3.22
CA GLY A 19 23.13 12.07 2.05
C GLY A 19 23.31 13.54 1.67
N ASP A 20 24.53 14.04 1.80
CA ASP A 20 25.01 15.41 1.56
C ASP A 20 24.16 16.57 2.12
N ALA A 21 24.65 17.15 3.22
CA ALA A 21 24.11 18.36 3.87
C ALA A 21 24.16 19.64 3.02
N LEU A 22 24.68 19.56 1.79
CA LEU A 22 24.81 20.69 0.85
C LEU A 22 23.70 20.72 -0.21
N ASN A 23 22.87 19.67 -0.33
CA ASN A 23 21.80 19.60 -1.33
C ASN A 23 20.44 19.30 -0.66
N CYS A 24 19.96 20.25 0.15
CA CYS A 24 18.76 20.13 0.99
C CYS A 24 17.42 20.32 0.23
N GLU A 25 17.35 20.08 -1.08
CA GLU A 25 16.18 20.48 -1.87
C GLU A 25 14.98 19.52 -1.79
N THR A 26 15.12 18.34 -1.17
CA THR A 26 13.99 17.41 -1.01
C THR A 26 13.92 16.83 0.41
N THR A 27 13.31 17.60 1.32
CA THR A 27 12.94 17.07 2.64
C THR A 27 11.68 16.23 2.44
N GLU A 28 11.73 14.94 2.78
CA GLU A 28 10.53 14.09 2.77
C GLU A 28 9.79 14.29 4.10
N GLU A 29 8.52 14.65 4.03
CA GLU A 29 7.66 14.77 5.19
C GLU A 29 7.10 13.38 5.53
N LEU A 30 7.41 12.88 6.74
CA LEU A 30 6.78 11.67 7.27
C LEU A 30 5.61 12.07 8.16
N VAL A 31 4.45 11.46 7.96
CA VAL A 31 3.31 11.59 8.88
C VAL A 31 3.41 10.52 9.97
N LEU A 32 3.66 10.94 11.21
CA LEU A 32 3.52 10.07 12.37
C LEU A 32 2.04 9.94 12.72
N LEU A 33 1.44 8.83 12.31
CA LEU A 33 0.05 8.49 12.62
C LEU A 33 -0.10 7.98 14.06
N CYS A 34 -1.31 8.12 14.60
CA CYS A 34 -1.69 7.53 15.89
C CYS A 34 -1.28 6.04 15.96
N ILE A 35 -0.62 5.64 17.05
CA ILE A 35 -0.15 4.24 17.23
C ILE A 35 -1.33 3.26 17.14
N ALA A 36 -2.50 3.62 17.69
CA ALA A 36 -3.71 2.81 17.61
C ALA A 36 -4.17 2.61 16.16
N TYR A 37 -4.13 3.65 15.33
CA TYR A 37 -4.41 3.55 13.90
C TYR A 37 -3.43 2.60 13.19
N LYS A 38 -2.14 2.69 13.51
CA LYS A 38 -1.10 1.84 12.89
C LYS A 38 -1.29 0.37 13.28
N VAL A 39 -1.57 0.09 14.55
CA VAL A 39 -1.86 -1.27 15.02
C VAL A 39 -3.11 -1.82 14.35
N PHE A 40 -4.20 -1.05 14.33
CA PHE A 40 -5.45 -1.47 13.71
C PHE A 40 -5.30 -1.70 12.20
N SER A 41 -4.66 -0.79 11.48
CA SER A 41 -4.39 -0.92 10.04
C SER A 41 -3.56 -2.17 9.72
N ASN A 42 -2.56 -2.49 10.55
CA ASN A 42 -1.76 -3.71 10.37
C ASN A 42 -2.57 -4.99 10.61
N ILE A 43 -3.46 -4.98 11.61
CA ILE A 43 -4.37 -6.11 11.85
C ILE A 43 -5.28 -6.30 10.63
N LEU A 44 -5.93 -5.23 10.17
CA LEU A 44 -6.78 -5.28 8.98
C LEU A 44 -6.02 -5.78 7.75
N LEU A 45 -4.83 -5.23 7.49
CA LEU A 45 -3.99 -5.64 6.39
C LEU A 45 -3.69 -7.15 6.45
N LYS A 46 -3.29 -7.66 7.62
CA LYS A 46 -2.99 -9.08 7.80
C LYS A 46 -4.18 -9.99 7.48
N HIS A 47 -5.41 -9.53 7.71
CA HIS A 47 -6.62 -10.28 7.40
C HIS A 47 -7.06 -10.15 5.94
N LEU A 48 -6.88 -8.98 5.34
CA LEU A 48 -7.32 -8.69 3.98
C LEU A 48 -6.33 -9.20 2.93
N LEU A 49 -5.03 -9.15 3.23
CA LEU A 49 -3.97 -9.47 2.29
C LEU A 49 -4.14 -10.86 1.63
N PRO A 50 -4.41 -11.96 2.37
CA PRO A 50 -4.60 -13.28 1.75
C PRO A 50 -5.80 -13.33 0.79
N ILE A 51 -6.85 -12.57 1.08
CA ILE A 51 -8.08 -12.52 0.27
C ILE A 51 -7.80 -11.76 -1.03
N VAL A 52 -7.10 -10.63 -0.93
CA VAL A 52 -6.73 -9.80 -2.07
C VAL A 52 -5.73 -10.53 -2.95
N ASP A 53 -4.70 -11.12 -2.37
CA ASP A 53 -3.66 -11.87 -3.09
C ASP A 53 -4.28 -13.03 -3.87
N SER A 54 -5.16 -13.81 -3.23
CA SER A 54 -5.88 -14.89 -3.91
C SER A 54 -6.74 -14.38 -5.08
N LYS A 55 -7.42 -13.23 -4.90
CA LYS A 55 -8.23 -12.65 -5.96
C LYS A 55 -7.38 -12.17 -7.14
N ILE A 56 -6.23 -11.56 -6.85
CA ILE A 56 -5.26 -11.11 -7.85
C ILE A 56 -4.73 -12.31 -8.63
N GLU A 57 -4.31 -13.37 -7.95
CA GLU A 57 -3.78 -14.57 -8.58
C GLU A 57 -4.81 -15.23 -9.52
N ILE A 58 -6.05 -15.38 -9.08
CA ILE A 58 -7.15 -15.91 -9.91
C ILE A 58 -7.41 -15.02 -11.13
N THR A 59 -7.34 -13.70 -10.97
CA THR A 59 -7.58 -12.74 -12.05
C THR A 59 -6.47 -12.84 -13.10
N ASN A 60 -5.21 -12.81 -12.66
CA ASN A 60 -4.04 -12.96 -13.53
C ASN A 60 -4.10 -14.28 -14.30
N ALA A 61 -4.35 -15.40 -13.62
CA ALA A 61 -4.49 -16.72 -14.25
C ALA A 61 -5.68 -16.82 -15.22
N SER A 62 -6.70 -15.96 -15.10
CA SER A 62 -7.81 -15.89 -16.05
C SER A 62 -7.45 -15.10 -17.30
N LEU A 63 -6.73 -13.99 -17.13
CA LEU A 63 -6.21 -13.18 -18.24
C LEU A 63 -5.21 -13.97 -19.09
N GLU A 64 -4.26 -14.67 -18.47
CA GLU A 64 -3.29 -15.53 -19.17
C GLU A 64 -3.99 -16.60 -20.02
N ARG A 65 -5.06 -17.21 -19.50
CA ARG A 65 -5.86 -18.20 -20.25
C ARG A 65 -6.59 -17.61 -21.45
N GLU A 66 -7.08 -16.37 -21.35
CA GLU A 66 -7.71 -15.68 -22.48
C GLU A 66 -6.69 -15.34 -23.56
N GLU A 67 -5.50 -14.86 -23.18
CA GLU A 67 -4.40 -14.58 -24.09
C GLU A 67 -3.95 -15.83 -24.86
N GLU A 68 -3.78 -16.97 -24.17
CA GLU A 68 -3.44 -18.24 -24.82
C GLU A 68 -4.49 -18.71 -25.83
N GLN A 69 -5.78 -18.48 -25.55
CA GLN A 69 -6.86 -18.81 -26.47
C GLN A 69 -6.82 -17.94 -27.72
N LEU A 70 -6.64 -16.63 -27.56
CA LEU A 70 -6.52 -15.69 -28.68
C LEU A 70 -5.34 -16.03 -29.59
N ILE A 71 -4.20 -16.41 -29.01
CA ILE A 71 -3.02 -16.85 -29.78
C ILE A 71 -3.35 -18.12 -30.57
N LYS A 72 -4.04 -19.10 -29.98
CA LYS A 72 -4.45 -20.34 -30.67
C LYS A 72 -5.48 -20.11 -31.79
N PHE A 73 -6.32 -19.09 -31.69
CA PHE A 73 -7.26 -18.71 -32.76
C PHE A 73 -6.60 -17.91 -33.90
N SER A 74 -5.41 -17.37 -33.68
CA SER A 74 -4.64 -16.60 -34.68
C SER A 74 -3.71 -17.45 -35.57
N HIS A 75 -3.68 -18.77 -35.36
CA HIS A 75 -2.95 -19.77 -36.15
C HIS A 75 -3.94 -20.78 -36.76
#